data_AF-A0A143HNS2-F1
#
_entry.id   AF-A0A143HNS2-F1
#
_cell.length_a   1.000
_cell.length_b   1.000
_cell.length_c   1.000
_cell.angle_alpha   90.00
_cell.angle_beta   90.00
_cell.angle_gamma   90.00
#
_symmetry.space_group_name_H-M   'P 1'
#
loop_
_entity.id
_entity.type
_entity.pdbx_description
1 polymer ?
#
loop_
_entity_poly.entity_id
_entity_poly.type
_entity_poly.pdbx_seq_one_letter_code
_entity_poly.pdbx_strand_id
1 'polypeptide(L)'
;MFHEYEQIEQQIAEHQAKIEELQQQMALVERKKQGAIAFDKALINLAAEYDMVEEEFFVVRGKEIVEWLVSQLNDENAPDFVHTLKSRVARVLKKESDTPRRTRRATASKSSEPKLETGHYRNPYTGATVEKKKRNPKQLSQWIEEHGLETVKEWKI
;
A
#
# COMPACT_ATOMS: atom_id res chain seq x y z
N MET A 1 4.93 -66.09 8.46
CA MET A 1 3.96 -65.69 9.51
C MET A 1 4.46 -64.58 10.43
N PHE A 2 5.64 -63.97 10.19
CA PHE A 2 6.13 -62.81 10.98
C PHE A 2 6.47 -61.57 10.15
N HIS A 3 6.14 -61.59 8.85
CA HIS A 3 6.51 -60.49 7.95
C HIS A 3 5.81 -59.17 8.29
N GLU A 4 4.56 -59.23 8.79
CA GLU A 4 3.85 -58.03 9.27
C GLU A 4 4.51 -57.44 10.53
N TYR A 5 5.05 -58.29 11.40
CA TYR A 5 5.77 -57.84 12.60
C TYR A 5 7.06 -57.11 12.22
N GLU A 6 7.86 -57.69 11.33
CA GLU A 6 9.09 -57.07 10.80
C GLU A 6 8.80 -55.72 10.09
N GLN A 7 7.71 -55.64 9.32
CA GLN A 7 7.29 -54.39 8.69
C GLN A 7 6.90 -53.32 9.71
N ILE A 8 6.20 -53.69 10.78
CA ILE A 8 5.83 -52.77 11.86
C ILE A 8 7.09 -52.28 12.61
N GLU A 9 8.04 -53.16 12.90
CA GLU A 9 9.32 -52.77 13.52
C GLU A 9 10.10 -51.78 12.65
N GLN A 10 10.15 -52.01 11.34
CA GLN A 10 10.79 -51.10 10.40
C GLN A 10 10.10 -49.72 10.39
N GLN A 11 8.76 -49.67 10.34
CA GLN A 11 8.01 -48.41 10.40
C GLN A 11 8.23 -47.66 11.72
N ILE A 12 8.30 -48.37 12.85
CA ILE A 12 8.61 -47.76 14.14
C ILE A 12 10.00 -47.13 14.11
N ALA A 13 11.00 -47.84 13.60
CA ALA A 13 12.36 -47.32 13.49
C ALA A 13 12.44 -46.08 12.58
N GLU A 14 11.76 -46.10 11.43
CA GLU A 14 11.68 -44.96 10.51
C GLU A 14 11.01 -43.75 11.17
N HIS A 15 9.91 -43.95 11.89
CA HIS A 15 9.24 -42.86 12.62
C HIS A 15 10.09 -42.31 13.77
N GLN A 16 10.78 -43.16 14.51
CA GLN A 16 11.70 -42.72 15.58
C GLN A 16 12.84 -41.86 15.01
N ALA A 17 13.47 -42.31 13.91
CA ALA A 17 14.48 -41.52 13.22
C ALA A 17 13.94 -40.16 12.76
N LYS A 18 12.69 -40.13 12.24
CA LYS A 18 12.07 -38.87 11.83
C LYS A 18 11.76 -37.94 13.01
N ILE A 19 11.32 -38.49 14.15
CA ILE A 19 11.08 -37.73 15.37
C ILE A 19 12.39 -37.09 15.86
N GLU A 20 13.48 -37.85 15.89
CA GLU A 20 14.80 -37.34 16.28
C GLU A 20 15.27 -36.22 15.34
N GLU A 21 15.12 -36.39 14.02
CA GLU A 21 15.45 -35.36 13.04
C GLU A 21 14.65 -34.06 13.28
N LEU A 22 13.34 -34.18 13.48
CA LEU A 22 12.47 -33.03 13.75
C LEU A 22 12.79 -32.35 15.08
N GLN A 23 13.16 -33.11 16.11
CA GLN A 23 13.60 -32.56 17.39
C GLN A 23 14.90 -31.76 17.25
N GLN A 24 15.86 -32.25 16.45
CA GLN A 24 17.09 -31.51 16.15
C GLN A 24 16.79 -30.23 15.37
N GLN A 25 15.92 -30.29 14.37
CA GLN A 25 15.47 -29.10 13.62
C GLN A 25 14.79 -28.08 14.54
N MET A 26 13.92 -28.53 15.44
CA MET A 26 13.25 -27.69 16.42
C MET A 26 14.25 -27.00 17.36
N ALA A 27 15.22 -27.75 17.89
CA ALA A 27 16.27 -27.19 18.74
C ALA A 27 17.13 -26.15 18.00
N LEU A 28 17.42 -26.38 16.72
CA LEU A 28 18.16 -25.44 15.87
C LEU A 28 17.35 -24.16 15.63
N VAL A 29 16.07 -24.28 15.31
CA VAL A 29 15.17 -23.14 15.12
C VAL A 29 15.04 -22.32 16.42
N GLU A 30 14.87 -22.98 17.56
CA GLU A 30 14.80 -22.32 18.86
C GLU A 30 16.11 -21.59 19.20
N ARG A 31 17.27 -22.20 18.92
CA ARG A 31 18.57 -21.53 19.08
C ARG A 31 18.70 -20.31 18.19
N LYS A 32 18.27 -20.37 16.93
CA LYS A 32 18.28 -19.21 16.02
C LYS A 32 17.38 -18.09 16.53
N LYS A 33 16.19 -18.43 17.04
CA LYS A 33 15.26 -17.47 17.64
C LYS A 33 15.86 -16.77 18.86
N GLN A 34 16.49 -17.53 19.76
CA GLN A 34 17.19 -16.96 20.91
C GLN A 34 18.36 -16.06 20.49
N GLY A 35 19.10 -16.46 19.45
CA GLY A 35 20.16 -15.65 18.85
C GLY A 35 19.65 -14.31 18.31
N ALA A 36 18.51 -14.29 17.62
CA ALA A 36 17.90 -13.05 17.14
C ALA A 36 17.52 -12.12 18.30
N ILE A 37 16.87 -12.64 19.35
CA ILE A 37 16.51 -11.85 20.54
C ILE A 37 17.76 -11.28 21.23
N ALA A 38 18.83 -12.07 21.33
CA ALA A 38 20.09 -11.62 21.92
C ALA A 38 20.78 -10.55 21.06
N PHE A 39 20.73 -10.69 19.73
CA PHE A 39 21.24 -9.72 18.79
C PHE A 39 20.51 -8.38 18.89
N ASP A 40 19.18 -8.38 18.95
CA ASP A 40 18.39 -7.15 19.11
C ASP A 40 18.72 -6.42 20.41
N LYS A 41 18.85 -7.16 21.52
CA LYS A 41 19.29 -6.58 22.80
C LYS A 41 20.70 -6.01 22.73
N ALA A 42 21.61 -6.68 22.03
CA ALA A 42 22.97 -6.19 21.85
C ALA A 42 22.99 -4.90 21.03
N LEU A 43 22.17 -4.79 19.98
CA LEU A 43 22.02 -3.56 19.21
C LEU A 43 21.48 -2.41 20.05
N ILE A 44 20.45 -2.64 20.87
CA ILE A 44 19.90 -1.60 21.78
C ILE A 44 20.97 -1.11 22.75
N ASN A 45 21.74 -2.03 23.35
CA ASN A 45 22.81 -1.65 24.28
C ASN A 45 23.91 -0.87 23.58
N LEU A 46 24.30 -1.28 22.36
CA LEU A 46 25.30 -0.58 21.56
C LEU A 46 24.80 0.82 21.17
N ALA A 47 23.54 0.94 20.78
CA ALA A 47 22.93 2.23 20.48
C ALA A 47 23.02 3.17 21.69
N ALA A 48 22.67 2.67 22.89
CA ALA A 48 22.76 3.45 24.12
C ALA A 48 24.20 3.83 24.51
N GLU A 49 25.18 2.94 24.27
CA GLU A 49 26.60 3.21 24.57
C GLU A 49 27.16 4.38 23.75
N TYR A 50 26.73 4.50 22.50
CA TYR A 50 27.22 5.51 21.56
C TYR A 50 26.26 6.69 21.37
N ASP A 51 25.22 6.81 22.20
CA ASP A 51 24.16 7.83 22.11
C ASP A 51 23.52 7.90 20.72
N MET A 52 23.27 6.72 20.14
CA MET A 52 22.67 6.55 18.81
C MET A 52 21.23 6.06 18.92
N VAL A 53 20.44 6.35 17.88
CA VAL A 53 19.11 5.75 17.68
C VAL A 53 19.16 4.64 16.63
N GLU A 54 18.17 3.73 16.67
CA GLU A 54 18.15 2.55 15.79
C GLU A 54 18.17 2.93 14.30
N GLU A 55 17.48 4.01 13.93
CA GLU A 55 17.40 4.48 12.55
C GLU A 55 18.77 4.87 11.97
N GLU A 56 19.70 5.33 12.81
CA GLU A 56 21.06 5.66 12.38
C GLU A 56 21.85 4.40 11.98
N PHE A 57 21.58 3.25 12.60
CA PHE A 57 22.14 1.98 12.15
C PHE A 57 21.64 1.61 10.75
N PHE A 58 20.36 1.84 10.45
CA PHE A 58 19.82 1.59 9.11
C PHE A 58 20.48 2.49 8.07
N VAL A 59 20.81 3.74 8.42
CA VAL A 59 21.54 4.65 7.53
C VAL A 59 22.96 4.15 7.29
N VAL A 60 23.69 3.78 8.35
CA VAL A 60 25.06 3.27 8.25
C VAL A 60 25.12 2.00 7.41
N ARG A 61 24.13 1.10 7.54
CA ARG A 61 24.02 -0.16 6.78
C ARG A 61 23.23 -0.04 5.48
N GLY A 62 22.81 1.17 5.11
CA GLY A 62 21.85 1.38 4.04
C GLY A 62 22.33 0.80 2.71
N LYS A 63 23.64 0.93 2.43
CA LYS A 63 24.25 0.38 1.22
C LYS A 63 24.16 -1.15 1.20
N GLU A 64 24.58 -1.82 2.27
CA GLU A 64 24.55 -3.28 2.35
C GLU A 64 23.12 -3.81 2.32
N ILE A 65 22.17 -3.12 2.98
CA ILE A 65 20.74 -3.46 2.94
C ILE A 65 20.22 -3.41 1.50
N VAL A 66 20.55 -2.34 0.76
CA VAL A 66 20.12 -2.20 -0.64
C VAL A 66 20.74 -3.28 -1.52
N GLU A 67 22.05 -3.53 -1.40
CA GLU A 67 22.74 -4.57 -2.17
C GLU A 67 22.12 -5.96 -1.91
N TRP A 68 21.87 -6.29 -0.64
CA TRP A 68 21.21 -7.54 -0.23
C TRP A 68 19.77 -7.66 -0.75
N LEU A 69 18.99 -6.56 -0.76
CA LEU A 69 17.64 -6.57 -1.31
C LEU A 69 17.64 -6.73 -2.83
N VAL A 70 18.53 -6.02 -3.53
CA VAL A 70 18.63 -6.05 -5.00
C VAL A 70 19.02 -7.44 -5.49
N SER A 71 19.91 -8.14 -4.78
CA SER A 71 20.31 -9.51 -5.16
C SER A 71 19.14 -10.51 -5.14
N GLN A 72 18.05 -10.20 -4.44
CA GLN A 72 16.88 -11.08 -4.29
C GLN A 72 15.74 -10.73 -5.27
N LEU A 73 15.81 -9.63 -6.03
CA LEU A 73 14.66 -9.14 -6.82
C LEU A 73 14.22 -10.05 -7.97
N ASN A 74 15.14 -10.89 -8.45
CA ASN A 74 14.92 -11.85 -9.53
C ASN A 74 14.83 -13.30 -9.03
N ASP A 75 14.89 -13.53 -7.72
CA ASP A 75 14.76 -14.86 -7.14
C ASP A 75 13.28 -15.21 -6.99
N GLU A 76 12.86 -16.33 -7.59
CA GLU A 76 11.50 -16.86 -7.48
C GLU A 76 11.19 -17.40 -6.07
N ASN A 77 12.23 -17.77 -5.31
CA ASN A 77 12.12 -18.24 -3.93
C ASN A 77 12.47 -17.13 -2.93
N ALA A 78 12.44 -15.87 -3.35
CA ALA A 78 12.67 -14.75 -2.46
C ALA A 78 11.66 -14.74 -1.30
N PRO A 79 12.05 -14.26 -0.10
CA PRO A 79 11.12 -14.10 1.00
C PRO A 79 9.96 -13.14 0.68
N ASP A 80 8.80 -13.37 1.30
CA ASP A 80 7.56 -12.59 1.08
C ASP A 80 7.73 -11.07 1.22
N PHE A 81 8.65 -10.62 2.09
CA PHE A 81 8.89 -9.19 2.28
C PHE A 81 9.49 -8.54 1.02
N VAL A 82 10.25 -9.28 0.20
CA VAL A 82 10.83 -8.79 -1.06
C VAL A 82 9.70 -8.54 -2.07
N HIS A 83 8.77 -9.49 -2.21
CA HIS A 83 7.59 -9.31 -3.07
C HIS A 83 6.70 -8.16 -2.59
N THR A 84 6.49 -8.07 -1.27
CA THR A 84 5.74 -6.97 -0.65
C THR A 84 6.39 -5.62 -0.97
N LEU A 85 7.71 -5.52 -0.80
CA LEU A 85 8.48 -4.30 -1.09
C LEU A 85 8.36 -3.92 -2.58
N LYS A 86 8.59 -4.87 -3.50
CA LYS A 86 8.44 -4.66 -4.95
C LYS A 86 7.06 -4.10 -5.30
N SER A 87 6.00 -4.65 -4.72
CA SER A 87 4.61 -4.18 -4.94
C SER A 87 4.36 -2.77 -4.41
N ARG A 88 4.97 -2.40 -3.27
CA ARG A 88 4.81 -1.09 -2.65
C ARG A 88 5.58 -0.02 -3.42
N VAL A 89 6.84 -0.30 -3.76
CA VAL A 89 7.68 0.59 -4.57
C VAL A 89 7.02 0.85 -5.93
N ALA A 90 6.53 -0.17 -6.63
CA ALA A 90 5.83 0.00 -7.90
C ALA A 90 4.58 0.90 -7.77
N ARG A 91 3.82 0.78 -6.68
CA ARG A 91 2.65 1.64 -6.40
C ARG A 91 3.03 3.09 -6.15
N VAL A 92 4.10 3.33 -5.39
CA VAL A 92 4.60 4.68 -5.11
C VAL A 92 5.09 5.33 -6.40
N LEU A 93 5.92 4.64 -7.18
CA LEU A 93 6.43 5.15 -8.47
C LEU A 93 5.30 5.45 -9.46
N LYS A 94 4.28 4.58 -9.53
CA LYS A 94 3.10 4.84 -10.37
C LYS A 94 2.34 6.09 -9.90
N LYS A 95 2.13 6.23 -8.58
CA LYS A 95 1.44 7.38 -7.99
C LYS A 95 2.20 8.70 -8.19
N GLU A 96 3.53 8.68 -8.12
CA GLU A 96 4.38 9.83 -8.42
C GLU A 96 4.32 10.19 -9.91
N SER A 97 4.35 9.18 -10.80
CA SER A 97 4.18 9.41 -12.24
C SER A 97 2.77 9.91 -12.63
N ASP A 98 1.76 9.66 -11.79
CA ASP A 98 0.37 10.08 -11.97
C ASP A 98 0.04 11.46 -11.35
N THR A 99 1.04 12.23 -10.90
CA THR A 99 0.83 13.65 -10.54
C THR A 99 0.65 14.53 -11.80
N PRO A 100 -0.29 15.50 -11.78
CA PRO A 100 -1.44 15.43 -12.66
C PRO A 100 -1.26 16.19 -13.98
N ARG A 101 -1.15 15.46 -15.09
CA ARG A 101 -1.53 16.00 -16.40
C ARG A 101 -2.89 15.42 -16.79
N ARG A 102 -3.92 16.25 -16.62
CA ARG A 102 -5.33 16.11 -17.02
C ARG A 102 -6.22 15.20 -16.17
N THR A 103 -7.02 15.85 -15.32
CA THR A 103 -8.49 15.79 -15.36
C THR A 103 -9.09 14.64 -16.20
N ARG A 104 -9.18 13.44 -15.63
CA ARG A 104 -10.14 12.42 -16.06
C ARG A 104 -10.83 11.80 -14.85
N ARG A 105 -11.96 12.44 -14.50
CA ARG A 105 -13.23 11.81 -14.16
C ARG A 105 -13.13 10.63 -13.18
N ALA A 106 -13.02 10.97 -11.90
CA ALA A 106 -13.57 10.11 -10.87
C ALA A 106 -15.07 9.92 -11.15
N THR A 107 -15.47 8.68 -11.39
CA THR A 107 -16.85 8.23 -11.26
C THR A 107 -17.23 8.34 -9.79
N ALA A 108 -17.65 9.54 -9.39
CA ALA A 108 -18.28 9.78 -8.11
C ALA A 108 -19.65 9.11 -8.10
N SER A 109 -19.78 8.15 -7.21
CA SER A 109 -21.03 7.67 -6.65
C SER A 109 -22.00 8.81 -6.36
N LYS A 110 -23.23 8.66 -6.86
CA LYS A 110 -24.48 9.37 -6.53
C LYS A 110 -24.41 10.24 -5.25
N SER A 111 -24.03 11.50 -5.41
CA SER A 111 -24.61 12.61 -4.65
C SER A 111 -25.34 13.47 -5.68
N SER A 112 -26.62 13.72 -5.44
CA SER A 112 -27.45 14.63 -6.22
C SER A 112 -26.94 16.06 -6.05
N GLU A 113 -25.85 16.36 -6.73
CA GLU A 113 -25.29 17.70 -6.84
C GLU A 113 -26.34 18.58 -7.53
N PRO A 114 -26.80 19.67 -6.89
CA PRO A 114 -27.89 20.48 -7.40
C PRO A 114 -27.47 21.12 -8.73
N LYS A 115 -27.91 20.54 -9.85
CA LYS A 115 -27.71 21.14 -11.16
C LYS A 115 -28.77 22.22 -11.35
N LEU A 116 -28.37 23.37 -11.92
CA LEU A 116 -29.32 24.36 -12.41
C LEU A 116 -30.35 23.68 -13.33
N GLU A 117 -31.61 24.05 -13.24
CA GLU A 117 -32.64 23.51 -14.10
C GLU A 117 -32.51 24.04 -15.54
N THR A 118 -33.12 23.36 -16.50
CA THR A 118 -33.30 23.91 -17.86
C THR A 118 -34.22 25.13 -17.77
N GLY A 119 -33.86 26.23 -18.42
CA GLY A 119 -34.60 27.51 -18.31
C GLY A 119 -33.78 28.73 -18.70
N HIS A 120 -34.41 29.90 -18.59
CA HIS A 120 -33.77 31.18 -18.85
C HIS A 120 -33.27 31.76 -17.53
N TYR A 121 -32.05 32.29 -17.53
CA TYR A 121 -31.42 32.90 -16.37
C TYR A 121 -31.04 34.33 -16.69
N ARG A 122 -31.37 35.27 -15.81
CA ARG A 122 -31.00 36.68 -15.98
C ARG A 122 -30.16 37.16 -14.82
N ASN A 123 -28.96 37.62 -15.13
CA ASN A 123 -28.08 38.17 -14.12
C ASN A 123 -28.56 39.58 -13.72
N PRO A 124 -28.87 39.85 -12.44
CA PRO A 124 -29.35 41.15 -11.98
C PRO A 124 -28.27 42.25 -12.02
N TYR A 125 -26.99 41.89 -12.00
CA TYR A 125 -25.86 42.82 -12.00
C TYR A 125 -25.48 43.30 -13.41
N THR A 126 -25.68 42.45 -14.41
CA THR A 126 -25.32 42.76 -15.81
C THR A 126 -26.53 42.91 -16.73
N GLY A 127 -27.73 42.53 -16.28
CA GLY A 127 -28.97 42.54 -17.05
C GLY A 127 -29.04 41.50 -18.18
N ALA A 128 -27.97 40.75 -18.41
CA ALA A 128 -27.86 39.76 -19.47
C ALA A 128 -28.72 38.53 -19.18
N THR A 129 -29.32 37.96 -20.23
CA THR A 129 -30.17 36.75 -20.15
C THR A 129 -29.56 35.63 -20.97
N VAL A 130 -29.49 34.42 -20.40
CA VAL A 130 -28.96 33.22 -21.06
C VAL A 130 -29.88 32.02 -20.86
N GLU A 131 -30.03 31.24 -21.91
CA GLU A 131 -30.88 30.05 -21.92
C GLU A 131 -30.04 28.79 -21.71
N LYS A 132 -30.37 28.01 -20.67
CA LYS A 132 -29.82 26.68 -20.44
C LYS A 132 -30.77 25.63 -21.02
N LYS A 133 -30.37 24.99 -22.13
CA LYS A 133 -31.12 23.88 -22.77
C LYS A 133 -30.71 22.50 -22.26
N LYS A 134 -29.47 22.10 -22.51
CA LYS A 134 -28.94 20.76 -22.18
C LYS A 134 -27.60 20.80 -21.44
N ARG A 135 -26.79 21.84 -21.69
CA ARG A 135 -25.54 22.12 -21.00
C ARG A 135 -25.55 23.59 -20.57
N ASN A 136 -24.79 23.92 -19.52
CA ASN A 136 -24.63 25.31 -19.11
C ASN A 136 -23.88 26.05 -20.23
N PRO A 137 -24.44 27.13 -20.80
CA PRO A 137 -23.66 28.00 -21.67
C PRO A 137 -22.47 28.58 -20.89
N LYS A 138 -21.41 28.97 -21.61
CA LYS A 138 -20.17 29.48 -21.01
C LYS A 138 -20.44 30.62 -20.02
N GLN A 139 -21.29 31.55 -20.42
CA GLN A 139 -21.68 32.71 -19.61
C GLN A 139 -22.42 32.33 -18.32
N LEU A 140 -23.31 31.33 -18.36
CA LEU A 140 -23.96 30.82 -17.14
C LEU A 140 -22.98 30.09 -16.23
N SER A 141 -21.98 29.40 -16.81
CA SER A 141 -20.93 28.74 -16.03
C SER A 141 -20.03 29.76 -15.33
N GLN A 142 -19.71 30.86 -16.01
CA GLN A 142 -18.96 31.98 -15.45
C GLN A 142 -19.71 32.62 -14.28
N TRP A 143 -21.04 32.83 -14.39
CA TRP A 143 -21.82 33.35 -13.26
C TRP A 143 -21.82 32.42 -12.05
N ILE A 144 -21.86 31.10 -12.26
CA ILE A 144 -21.77 30.13 -11.17
C ILE A 144 -20.41 30.20 -10.48
N GLU A 145 -19.34 30.43 -11.25
CA GLU A 145 -17.98 30.56 -10.73
C GLU A 145 -17.79 31.88 -9.95
N GLU A 146 -18.39 32.97 -10.42
CA GLU A 146 -18.29 34.31 -9.82
C GLU A 146 -19.21 34.51 -8.60
N HIS A 147 -20.44 34.00 -8.66
CA HIS A 147 -21.48 34.29 -7.66
C HIS A 147 -21.94 33.05 -6.87
N GLY A 148 -21.48 31.86 -7.23
CA GLY A 148 -21.89 30.61 -6.62
C GLY A 148 -23.20 30.05 -7.21
N LEU A 149 -23.34 28.72 -7.12
CA LEU A 149 -24.45 27.99 -7.76
C LEU A 149 -25.82 28.32 -7.16
N GLU A 150 -25.91 28.45 -5.83
CA GLU A 150 -27.18 28.70 -5.14
C GLU A 150 -27.75 30.07 -5.51
N THR A 151 -26.91 31.10 -5.62
CA THR A 151 -27.31 32.45 -6.01
C THR A 151 -27.79 32.49 -7.47
N VAL A 152 -27.07 31.82 -8.39
CA VAL A 152 -27.46 31.76 -9.81
C VAL A 152 -28.75 30.96 -10.01
N LYS A 153 -29.06 30.01 -9.11
CA LYS A 153 -30.30 29.22 -9.16
C LYS A 153 -31.54 30.08 -8.98
N GLU A 154 -31.47 31.12 -8.16
CA GLU A 154 -32.55 32.08 -7.90
C GLU A 154 -32.79 33.06 -9.06
N TRP A 155 -31.88 33.12 -10.04
CA TRP A 155 -31.95 34.03 -11.19
C TRP A 155 -32.73 33.47 -12.37
N LYS A 156 -33.37 32.31 -12.19
CA LYS A 156 -34.23 31.70 -13.21
C LYS A 156 -35.49 32.56 -13.40
N ILE A 157 -35.80 32.89 -14.65
CA ILE A 157 -37.04 33.56 -15.07
C ILE A 157 -37.96 32.54 -15.73
#